data_AF-A0ABD5XWW5-F1
#
_entry.id   AF-A0ABD5XWW5-F1
#
_cell.length_a   1.000
_cell.length_b   1.000
_cell.length_c   1.000
_cell.angle_alpha   90.00
_cell.angle_beta   90.00
_cell.angle_gamma   90.00
#
_symmetry.space_group_name_H-M   'P 1'
#
loop_
_entity.id
_entity.type
_entity.pdbx_description
1 polymer ?
#
loop_
_entity_poly.entity_id
_entity_poly.type
_entity_poly.pdbx_seq_one_letter_code
_entity_poly.pdbx_strand_id
1 'polypeptide(L)'
;MTNVRRAAFDIETVSPALREDERPDFTDSRDFELSGAAIAYEYSDGSTETVVEWRQGWGPRRELDLIETLLERLEPAETLVTYNGERFDLAHLEGRARIAGAEVGERAHEPVQTYLSGIEHVDLQPDAWAAYGKYTSLEQALTAVGLDPVATLPGDFAHGVPPSDWANEPTEAIESADLAVLGEIYLDAVDGDRSDVSLSALEEMLSHYARADAELLFDLADRRPFE
;
A
#
# COMPACT_ATOMS: atom_id res chain seq x y z
N MET A 1 -24.68 -2.83 -16.16
CA MET A 1 -23.94 -2.45 -14.95
C MET A 1 -22.52 -2.86 -15.21
N THR A 2 -21.59 -1.91 -15.17
CA THR A 2 -20.15 -2.19 -15.16
C THR A 2 -19.85 -2.81 -13.80
N ASN A 3 -19.31 -4.02 -13.80
CA ASN A 3 -18.91 -4.72 -12.59
C ASN A 3 -17.39 -4.64 -12.49
N VAL A 4 -16.85 -4.59 -11.27
CA VAL A 4 -15.41 -4.69 -11.04
C VAL A 4 -14.99 -6.12 -11.36
N ARG A 5 -14.10 -6.28 -12.35
CA ARG A 5 -13.55 -7.58 -12.72
C ARG A 5 -12.33 -7.89 -11.85
N ARG A 6 -11.36 -6.99 -11.84
CA ARG A 6 -10.13 -7.12 -11.05
C ARG A 6 -9.95 -5.92 -10.13
N ALA A 7 -9.38 -6.15 -8.95
CA ALA A 7 -8.80 -5.11 -8.11
C ALA A 7 -7.30 -5.37 -7.98
N ALA A 8 -6.48 -4.35 -8.16
CA ALA A 8 -5.06 -4.34 -7.85
C ALA A 8 -4.90 -3.63 -6.51
N PHE A 9 -4.13 -4.20 -5.59
CA PHE A 9 -4.06 -3.76 -4.19
C PHE A 9 -2.63 -3.72 -3.68
N ASP A 10 -2.32 -2.65 -2.97
CA ASP A 10 -1.02 -2.38 -2.38
C ASP A 10 -1.23 -1.59 -1.06
N ILE A 11 -0.68 -2.07 0.05
CA ILE A 11 -0.79 -1.41 1.36
C ILE A 11 0.44 -0.57 1.65
N GLU A 12 0.20 0.46 2.45
CA GLU A 12 1.24 1.31 2.99
C GLU A 12 1.29 1.17 4.51
N THR A 13 2.50 1.07 5.04
CA THR A 13 2.73 0.78 6.46
C THR A 13 3.71 1.77 7.08
N VAL A 14 3.58 1.92 8.39
CA VAL A 14 4.51 2.63 9.27
C VAL A 14 5.06 1.66 10.31
N SER A 15 6.18 2.00 10.95
CA SER A 15 6.81 1.13 11.97
C SER A 15 7.12 1.91 13.26
N PRO A 16 6.11 2.52 13.92
CA PRO A 16 6.31 3.49 15.00
C PRO A 16 6.92 2.87 16.27
N ALA A 17 6.88 1.54 16.40
CA ALA A 17 7.46 0.82 17.53
C ALA A 17 8.96 0.55 17.37
N LEU A 18 9.50 0.69 16.16
CA LEU A 18 10.89 0.43 15.84
C LEU A 18 11.73 1.69 15.94
N ARG A 19 12.99 1.53 16.31
CA ARG A 19 13.98 2.61 16.24
C ARG A 19 14.43 2.78 14.80
N GLU A 20 14.92 3.96 14.44
CA GLU A 20 15.50 4.24 13.10
C GLU A 20 16.58 3.25 12.67
N ASP A 21 17.32 2.66 13.62
CA ASP A 21 18.39 1.69 13.36
C ASP A 21 17.93 0.22 13.35
N GLU A 22 16.65 -0.03 13.60
CA GLU A 22 16.04 -1.36 13.62
C GLU A 22 15.36 -1.67 12.30
N ARG A 23 15.53 -2.92 11.84
CA ARG A 23 14.84 -3.41 10.65
C ARG A 23 13.62 -4.20 11.08
N PRO A 24 12.43 -3.96 10.51
CA PRO A 24 11.25 -4.75 10.84
C PRO A 24 11.42 -6.22 10.45
N ASP A 25 10.84 -7.11 11.24
CA ASP A 25 10.53 -8.47 10.84
C ASP A 25 9.30 -8.44 9.92
N PHE A 26 9.54 -8.53 8.62
CA PHE A 26 8.51 -8.55 7.57
C PHE A 26 7.48 -9.69 7.69
N THR A 27 7.64 -10.62 8.63
CA THR A 27 6.65 -11.67 8.91
C THR A 27 5.84 -11.41 10.18
N ASP A 28 6.20 -10.36 10.94
CA ASP A 28 5.57 -9.99 12.19
C ASP A 28 4.77 -8.70 12.05
N SER A 29 3.45 -8.81 12.07
CA SER A 29 2.57 -7.65 11.97
C SER A 29 2.63 -6.71 13.17
N ARG A 30 3.36 -7.05 14.24
CA ARG A 30 3.60 -6.15 15.37
C ARG A 30 4.61 -5.05 15.07
N ASP A 31 5.46 -5.26 14.06
CA ASP A 31 6.47 -4.30 13.62
C ASP A 31 5.92 -3.25 12.65
N PHE A 32 4.65 -3.38 12.25
CA PHE A 32 3.97 -2.50 11.31
C PHE A 32 2.65 -2.00 11.88
N GLU A 33 2.17 -0.84 11.42
CA GLU A 33 0.76 -0.44 11.43
C GLU A 33 0.36 -0.01 10.01
N LEU A 34 -0.91 -0.19 9.65
CA LEU A 34 -1.41 0.34 8.38
C LEU A 34 -1.52 1.87 8.43
N SER A 35 -1.02 2.53 7.40
CA SER A 35 -1.17 3.97 7.18
C SER A 35 -2.10 4.27 6.00
N GLY A 36 -2.10 3.43 4.96
CA GLY A 36 -2.99 3.58 3.81
C GLY A 36 -2.95 2.38 2.89
N ALA A 37 -3.65 2.48 1.75
CA ALA A 37 -3.54 1.54 0.65
C ALA A 37 -4.06 2.15 -0.66
N ALA A 38 -3.53 1.68 -1.79
CA ALA A 38 -4.08 1.94 -3.11
C ALA A 38 -4.90 0.74 -3.60
N ILE A 39 -6.02 1.05 -4.27
CA ILE A 39 -6.87 0.08 -4.96
C ILE A 39 -7.12 0.60 -6.37
N ALA A 40 -6.58 -0.09 -7.37
CA ALA A 40 -6.95 0.13 -8.77
C ALA A 40 -8.01 -0.89 -9.18
N TYR A 41 -9.03 -0.46 -9.90
CA TYR A 41 -10.11 -1.29 -10.40
C TYR A 41 -9.99 -1.44 -11.90
N GLU A 42 -10.22 -2.65 -12.41
CA GLU A 42 -10.54 -2.89 -13.82
C GLU A 42 -12.00 -3.32 -13.93
N TYR A 43 -12.79 -2.58 -14.71
CA TYR A 43 -14.20 -2.88 -14.95
C TYR A 43 -14.40 -3.78 -16.17
N SER A 44 -15.57 -4.42 -16.24
CA SER A 44 -15.93 -5.32 -17.35
C SER A 44 -16.00 -4.66 -18.75
N ASP A 45 -16.01 -3.33 -18.83
CA ASP A 45 -15.91 -2.57 -20.08
C ASP A 45 -14.48 -2.17 -20.47
N GLY A 46 -13.49 -2.55 -19.65
CA GLY A 46 -12.07 -2.26 -19.84
C GLY A 46 -11.63 -0.89 -19.31
N SER A 47 -12.52 -0.12 -18.68
CA SER A 47 -12.14 1.10 -17.97
C SER A 47 -11.40 0.78 -16.67
N THR A 48 -10.55 1.70 -16.22
CA THR A 48 -9.85 1.63 -14.93
C THR A 48 -10.11 2.87 -14.08
N GLU A 49 -10.08 2.69 -12.76
CA GLU A 49 -10.18 3.76 -11.76
C GLU A 49 -9.27 3.40 -10.58
N THR A 50 -8.57 4.38 -10.02
CA THR A 50 -7.73 4.16 -8.83
C THR A 50 -8.21 5.03 -7.68
N VAL A 51 -8.34 4.42 -6.51
CA VAL A 51 -8.59 5.10 -5.24
C VAL A 51 -7.43 4.84 -4.29
N VAL A 52 -7.16 5.82 -3.43
CA VAL A 52 -6.20 5.67 -2.33
C VAL A 52 -6.94 6.03 -1.06
N GLU A 53 -6.79 5.20 -0.04
CA GLU A 53 -7.39 5.39 1.27
C GLU A 53 -6.29 5.54 2.31
N TRP A 54 -6.39 6.59 3.12
CA TRP A 54 -5.45 6.88 4.19
C TRP A 54 -6.15 6.79 5.54
N ARG A 55 -5.45 6.21 6.51
CA ARG A 55 -5.85 6.17 7.92
C ARG A 55 -5.99 7.60 8.44
N GLN A 56 -7.10 7.87 9.13
CA GLN A 56 -7.43 9.20 9.64
C GLN A 56 -7.00 9.36 11.10
N GLY A 57 -5.68 9.32 11.33
CA GLY A 57 -5.03 9.56 12.63
C GLY A 57 -4.57 8.28 13.35
N TRP A 58 -3.95 8.44 14.51
CA TRP A 58 -3.37 7.34 15.28
C TRP A 58 -4.38 6.49 16.06
N GLY A 59 -3.88 5.37 16.58
CA GLY A 59 -4.61 4.43 17.43
C GLY A 59 -5.34 3.30 16.68
N PRO A 60 -5.67 2.22 17.41
CA PRO A 60 -6.17 0.97 16.83
C PRO A 60 -7.56 1.13 16.19
N ARG A 61 -8.40 2.02 16.73
CA ARG A 61 -9.73 2.27 16.12
C ARG A 61 -9.61 2.85 14.71
N ARG A 62 -8.71 3.81 14.50
CA ARG A 62 -8.49 4.43 13.19
C ARG A 62 -7.91 3.46 12.17
N GLU A 63 -7.04 2.57 12.63
CA GLU A 63 -6.52 1.48 11.80
C GLU A 63 -7.64 0.51 11.37
N LEU A 64 -8.55 0.16 12.27
CA LEU A 64 -9.71 -0.67 11.92
C LEU A 64 -10.69 0.04 10.98
N ASP A 65 -10.97 1.33 11.18
CA ASP A 65 -11.82 2.12 10.27
C ASP A 65 -11.27 2.06 8.83
N LEU A 66 -9.93 2.12 8.66
CA LEU A 66 -9.28 1.94 7.36
C LEU A 66 -9.48 0.51 6.83
N ILE A 67 -9.20 -0.52 7.64
CA ILE A 67 -9.33 -1.93 7.23
C ILE A 67 -10.76 -2.25 6.76
N GLU A 68 -11.77 -1.76 7.47
CA GLU A 68 -13.18 -1.92 7.10
C GLU A 68 -13.46 -1.27 5.75
N THR A 69 -12.98 -0.03 5.55
CA THR A 69 -13.10 0.69 4.27
C THR A 69 -12.42 -0.07 3.13
N LEU A 70 -11.22 -0.62 3.35
CA LEU A 70 -10.50 -1.41 2.35
C LEU A 70 -11.28 -2.68 1.98
N LEU A 71 -11.81 -3.40 2.96
CA LEU A 71 -12.62 -4.60 2.70
C LEU A 71 -13.87 -4.28 1.89
N GLU A 72 -14.62 -3.23 2.25
CA GLU A 72 -15.81 -2.80 1.49
C GLU A 72 -15.46 -2.44 0.04
N ARG A 73 -14.29 -1.85 -0.17
CA ARG A 73 -13.79 -1.46 -1.49
C ARG A 73 -13.30 -2.63 -2.32
N LEU A 74 -12.80 -3.69 -1.69
CA LEU A 74 -12.26 -4.88 -2.34
C LEU A 74 -13.34 -5.95 -2.61
N GLU A 75 -14.43 -5.96 -1.85
CA GLU A 75 -15.54 -6.93 -1.96
C GLU A 75 -16.12 -7.06 -3.39
N PRO A 76 -16.30 -5.99 -4.19
CA PRO A 76 -16.92 -6.11 -5.50
C PRO A 76 -16.09 -6.83 -6.56
N ALA A 77 -14.78 -7.03 -6.34
CA ALA A 77 -13.88 -7.60 -7.33
C ALA A 77 -14.01 -9.13 -7.42
N GLU A 78 -13.91 -9.67 -8.64
CA GLU A 78 -13.86 -11.12 -8.86
C GLU A 78 -12.45 -11.68 -8.61
N THR A 79 -11.42 -10.88 -8.89
CA THR A 79 -10.01 -11.25 -8.71
C THR A 79 -9.23 -10.11 -8.03
N LEU A 80 -8.38 -10.45 -7.08
CA LEU A 80 -7.41 -9.56 -6.47
C LEU A 80 -6.01 -9.80 -7.08
N VAL A 81 -5.31 -8.73 -7.44
CA VAL A 81 -3.96 -8.76 -8.01
C VAL A 81 -3.03 -7.97 -7.09
N THR A 82 -1.88 -8.55 -6.75
CA THR A 82 -0.85 -7.88 -5.93
C THR A 82 0.54 -8.20 -6.46
N TYR A 83 1.55 -7.45 -5.99
CA TYR A 83 2.95 -7.83 -6.13
C TYR A 83 3.54 -8.07 -4.75
N ASN A 84 3.85 -9.33 -4.39
CA ASN A 84 4.26 -9.76 -3.05
C ASN A 84 3.16 -9.75 -1.98
N GLY A 85 1.90 -9.57 -2.38
CA GLY A 85 0.82 -9.43 -1.41
C GLY A 85 0.48 -10.67 -0.60
N GLU A 86 0.80 -11.89 -1.07
CA GLU A 86 0.59 -13.08 -0.23
C GLU A 86 1.46 -13.04 1.03
N ARG A 87 2.67 -12.47 0.93
CA ARG A 87 3.66 -12.45 2.00
C ARG A 87 3.71 -11.14 2.78
N PHE A 88 3.18 -10.06 2.22
CA PHE A 88 3.21 -8.74 2.85
C PHE A 88 1.80 -8.19 3.01
N ASP A 89 1.19 -7.68 1.94
CA ASP A 89 -0.07 -6.94 1.98
C ASP A 89 -1.20 -7.67 2.70
N LEU A 90 -1.52 -8.89 2.26
CA LEU A 90 -2.63 -9.66 2.80
C LEU A 90 -2.31 -10.23 4.19
N ALA A 91 -1.06 -10.61 4.40
CA ALA A 91 -0.58 -11.09 5.70
C ALA A 91 -0.69 -10.00 6.77
N HIS A 92 -0.30 -8.77 6.44
CA HIS A 92 -0.38 -7.63 7.34
C HIS A 92 -1.80 -7.08 7.45
N LEU A 93 -2.62 -7.09 6.40
CA LEU A 93 -4.04 -6.73 6.49
C LEU A 93 -4.75 -7.60 7.54
N GLU A 94 -4.60 -8.93 7.48
CA GLU A 94 -5.17 -9.85 8.47
C GLU A 94 -4.51 -9.70 9.85
N GLY A 95 -3.18 -9.62 9.89
CA GLY A 95 -2.40 -9.52 11.12
C GLY A 95 -2.73 -8.26 11.92
N ARG A 96 -2.83 -7.11 11.25
CA ARG A 96 -3.21 -5.83 11.84
C ARG A 96 -4.67 -5.79 12.25
N ALA A 97 -5.58 -6.33 11.45
CA ALA A 97 -6.98 -6.49 11.87
C ALA A 97 -7.12 -7.31 13.16
N ARG A 98 -6.26 -8.33 13.35
CA ARG A 98 -6.21 -9.12 14.59
C ARG A 98 -5.69 -8.32 15.77
N ILE A 99 -4.57 -7.60 15.58
CA ILE A 99 -3.91 -6.83 16.64
C ILE A 99 -4.79 -5.65 17.08
N ALA A 100 -5.15 -4.76 16.15
CA ALA A 100 -5.97 -3.60 16.43
C ALA A 100 -7.37 -4.02 16.95
N GLY A 101 -7.94 -5.08 16.37
CA GLY A 101 -9.19 -5.69 16.85
C GLY A 101 -9.10 -6.11 18.31
N ALA A 102 -8.05 -6.84 18.69
CA ALA A 102 -7.87 -7.28 20.08
C ALA A 102 -7.75 -6.10 21.07
N GLU A 103 -7.10 -5.00 20.67
CA GLU A 103 -6.96 -3.80 21.51
C GLU A 103 -8.29 -3.09 21.76
N VAL A 104 -9.18 -3.04 20.77
CA VAL A 104 -10.50 -2.42 20.92
C VAL A 104 -11.60 -3.41 21.37
N GLY A 105 -11.28 -4.69 21.52
CA GLY A 105 -12.21 -5.73 21.95
C GLY A 105 -13.08 -6.32 20.83
N GLU A 106 -12.61 -6.31 19.59
CA GLU A 106 -13.31 -6.77 18.39
C GLU A 106 -12.58 -7.90 17.65
N ARG A 107 -13.33 -8.69 16.88
CA ARG A 107 -12.80 -9.80 16.05
C ARG A 107 -12.67 -9.38 14.59
N ALA A 108 -12.06 -8.20 14.35
CA ALA A 108 -11.98 -7.59 13.01
C ALA A 108 -11.20 -8.44 11.98
N HIS A 109 -10.36 -9.38 12.42
CA HIS A 109 -9.70 -10.33 11.52
C HIS A 109 -10.65 -11.34 10.87
N GLU A 110 -11.83 -11.63 11.43
CA GLU A 110 -12.72 -12.67 10.88
C GLU A 110 -13.33 -12.27 9.53
N PRO A 111 -13.84 -11.03 9.34
CA PRO A 111 -14.20 -10.53 8.01
C PRO A 111 -13.05 -10.59 7.01
N VAL A 112 -11.84 -10.17 7.40
CA VAL A 112 -10.65 -10.22 6.53
C VAL A 112 -10.37 -11.66 6.10
N GLN A 113 -10.31 -12.61 7.03
CA GLN A 113 -10.10 -14.03 6.73
C GLN A 113 -11.18 -14.60 5.82
N THR A 114 -12.44 -14.19 6.02
CA THR A 114 -13.57 -14.62 5.19
C THR A 114 -13.42 -14.12 3.76
N TYR A 115 -13.06 -12.84 3.59
CA TYR A 115 -12.78 -12.25 2.28
C TYR A 115 -11.61 -12.96 1.58
N LEU A 116 -10.45 -13.06 2.25
CA LEU A 116 -9.24 -13.66 1.69
C LEU A 116 -9.43 -15.14 1.31
N SER A 117 -10.27 -15.87 2.04
CA SER A 117 -10.59 -17.26 1.71
C SER A 117 -11.55 -17.41 0.51
N GLY A 118 -12.28 -16.35 0.18
CA GLY A 118 -13.32 -16.36 -0.86
C GLY A 118 -12.90 -15.74 -2.20
N ILE A 119 -11.90 -14.87 -2.19
CA ILE A 119 -11.44 -14.15 -3.38
C ILE A 119 -10.44 -14.97 -4.22
N GLU A 120 -10.50 -14.86 -5.55
CA GLU A 120 -9.41 -15.34 -6.41
C GLU A 120 -8.23 -14.38 -6.30
N HIS A 121 -7.06 -14.87 -5.89
CA HIS A 121 -5.87 -14.03 -5.72
C HIS A 121 -4.75 -14.41 -6.68
N VAL A 122 -4.14 -13.40 -7.28
CA VAL A 122 -2.98 -13.48 -8.17
C VAL A 122 -1.84 -12.63 -7.59
N ASP A 123 -0.84 -13.29 -7.00
CA ASP A 123 0.43 -12.64 -6.65
C ASP A 123 1.42 -12.74 -7.82
N LEU A 124 1.90 -11.60 -8.30
CA LEU A 124 2.79 -11.50 -9.46
C LEU A 124 4.26 -11.74 -9.12
N GLN A 125 4.67 -11.57 -7.86
CA GLN A 125 6.09 -11.68 -7.48
C GLN A 125 6.69 -13.05 -7.79
N PRO A 126 6.05 -14.20 -7.49
CA PRO A 126 6.66 -15.51 -7.75
C PRO A 126 7.00 -15.74 -9.22
N ASP A 127 6.13 -15.31 -10.14
CA ASP A 127 6.35 -15.39 -11.58
C ASP A 127 7.49 -14.47 -12.01
N ALA A 128 7.52 -13.23 -11.51
CA ALA A 128 8.58 -12.27 -11.80
C ALA A 128 9.95 -12.77 -11.30
N TRP A 129 10.00 -13.35 -10.10
CA TRP A 129 11.22 -13.93 -9.56
C TRP A 129 11.72 -15.15 -10.33
N ALA A 130 10.80 -15.93 -10.90
CA ALA A 130 11.14 -17.07 -11.75
C ALA A 130 11.78 -16.62 -13.07
N ALA A 131 11.31 -15.53 -13.66
CA ALA A 131 11.83 -15.01 -14.94
C ALA A 131 13.07 -14.12 -14.77
N TYR A 132 13.03 -13.16 -13.85
CA TYR A 132 14.00 -12.06 -13.75
C TYR A 132 14.97 -12.21 -12.58
N GLY A 133 14.73 -13.19 -11.69
CA GLY A 133 15.60 -13.53 -10.57
C GLY A 133 15.01 -13.14 -9.21
N LYS A 134 15.51 -13.79 -8.16
CA LYS A 134 15.06 -13.52 -6.79
C LYS A 134 15.32 -12.06 -6.40
N TYR A 135 14.40 -11.51 -5.60
CA TYR A 135 14.42 -10.12 -5.15
C TYR A 135 14.23 -9.09 -6.28
N THR A 136 13.64 -9.49 -7.41
CA THR A 136 13.16 -8.54 -8.41
C THR A 136 12.09 -7.67 -7.76
N SER A 137 12.26 -6.34 -7.80
CA SER A 137 11.27 -5.37 -7.34
C SER A 137 10.14 -5.19 -8.35
N LEU A 138 9.06 -4.51 -7.97
CA LEU A 138 7.97 -4.19 -8.89
C LEU A 138 8.47 -3.38 -10.09
N GLU A 139 9.25 -2.33 -9.86
CA GLU A 139 9.80 -1.45 -10.90
C GLU A 139 10.70 -2.21 -11.86
N GLN A 140 11.49 -3.15 -11.34
CA GLN A 140 12.34 -4.02 -12.15
C GLN A 140 11.50 -4.97 -13.00
N ALA A 141 10.44 -5.56 -12.45
CA ALA A 141 9.52 -6.42 -13.20
C ALA A 141 8.78 -5.64 -14.30
N LEU A 142 8.28 -4.44 -13.99
CA LEU A 142 7.65 -3.52 -14.94
C LEU A 142 8.61 -3.15 -16.09
N THR A 143 9.83 -2.72 -15.74
CA THR A 143 10.87 -2.38 -16.73
C THR A 143 11.22 -3.57 -17.61
N ALA A 144 11.31 -4.78 -17.04
CA ALA A 144 11.65 -6.00 -17.78
C ALA A 144 10.62 -6.34 -18.89
N VAL A 145 9.34 -5.98 -18.68
CA VAL A 145 8.28 -6.15 -19.70
C VAL A 145 8.05 -4.90 -20.57
N GLY A 146 8.91 -3.88 -20.43
CA GLY A 146 8.83 -2.64 -21.20
C GLY A 146 7.66 -1.74 -20.79
N LEU A 147 7.27 -1.78 -19.52
CA LEU A 147 6.43 -0.77 -18.89
C LEU A 147 7.34 0.23 -18.15
N ASP A 148 6.93 1.50 -18.12
CA ASP A 148 7.70 2.57 -17.48
C ASP A 148 7.13 2.82 -16.07
N PRO A 149 7.85 2.49 -14.98
CA PRO A 149 7.42 2.81 -13.62
C PRO A 149 7.30 4.32 -13.42
N VAL A 150 6.29 4.74 -12.66
CA VAL A 150 6.08 6.15 -12.35
C VAL A 150 6.81 6.49 -11.07
N ALA A 151 7.84 7.34 -11.17
CA ALA A 151 8.58 7.81 -10.00
C ALA A 151 7.82 8.96 -9.30
N THR A 152 7.79 8.93 -7.96
CA THR A 152 7.31 10.05 -7.15
C THR A 152 8.50 10.87 -6.68
N LEU A 153 8.65 12.09 -7.19
CA LEU A 153 9.73 12.99 -6.82
C LEU A 153 9.25 13.97 -5.74
N PRO A 154 9.93 14.07 -4.58
CA PRO A 154 9.48 14.93 -3.48
C PRO A 154 9.35 16.41 -3.88
N GLY A 155 10.25 16.89 -4.75
CA GLY A 155 10.29 18.27 -5.21
C GLY A 155 9.08 18.72 -6.04
N ASP A 156 8.24 17.78 -6.51
CA ASP A 156 7.01 18.10 -7.24
C ASP A 156 5.85 18.48 -6.31
N PHE A 157 6.01 18.29 -4.99
CA PHE A 157 4.97 18.51 -3.99
C PHE A 157 5.39 19.54 -2.94
N ALA A 158 4.49 20.47 -2.59
CA ALA A 158 4.74 21.48 -1.57
C ALA A 158 4.47 20.95 -0.14
N HIS A 159 4.98 19.75 0.19
CA HIS A 159 4.66 19.00 1.41
C HIS A 159 5.15 19.68 2.69
N GLY A 160 6.28 20.41 2.65
CA GLY A 160 6.79 21.17 3.80
C GLY A 160 7.46 20.34 4.89
N VAL A 161 7.68 19.04 4.66
CA VAL A 161 8.44 18.17 5.58
C VAL A 161 9.90 18.67 5.63
N PRO A 162 10.44 18.94 6.82
CA PRO A 162 11.79 19.48 6.94
C PRO A 162 12.84 18.38 6.73
N PRO A 163 14.02 18.71 6.15
CA PRO A 163 15.11 17.74 5.94
C PRO A 163 15.66 17.09 7.21
N SER A 164 15.36 17.66 8.40
CA SER A 164 15.72 17.06 9.68
C SER A 164 14.92 15.81 10.02
N ASP A 165 13.71 15.70 9.48
CA ASP A 165 12.77 14.62 9.76
C ASP A 165 12.83 13.56 8.65
N TRP A 166 13.17 14.00 7.44
CA TRP A 166 13.32 13.13 6.28
C TRP A 166 14.35 13.72 5.32
N ALA A 167 15.52 13.08 5.23
CA ALA A 167 16.70 13.64 4.57
C ALA A 167 16.80 13.30 3.07
N ASN A 168 15.69 13.00 2.40
CA ASN A 168 15.71 12.67 0.98
C ASN A 168 15.91 13.93 0.11
N GLU A 169 16.62 13.77 -1.01
CA GLU A 169 16.85 14.84 -1.96
C GLU A 169 15.59 15.07 -2.81
N PRO A 170 15.21 16.33 -3.11
CA PRO A 170 13.98 16.62 -3.87
C PRO A 170 13.90 15.98 -5.26
N THR A 171 15.02 15.50 -5.80
CA THR A 171 15.14 14.89 -7.14
C THR A 171 15.32 13.38 -7.11
N GLU A 172 15.43 12.78 -5.93
CA GLU A 172 15.51 11.32 -5.77
C GLU A 172 14.10 10.78 -5.54
N ALA A 173 13.77 9.65 -6.15
CA ALA A 173 12.45 9.07 -6.02
C ALA A 173 12.23 8.57 -4.59
N ILE A 174 11.00 8.72 -4.10
CA ILE A 174 10.57 8.09 -2.84
C ILE A 174 10.65 6.58 -3.00
N GLU A 175 11.22 5.90 -2.01
CA GLU A 175 11.19 4.45 -1.87
C GLU A 175 10.30 4.03 -0.69
N SER A 176 9.94 2.74 -0.61
CA SER A 176 9.12 2.20 0.49
C SER A 176 9.65 2.56 1.90
N ALA A 177 10.96 2.66 2.09
CA ALA A 177 11.56 3.06 3.37
C ALA A 177 11.28 4.54 3.72
N ASP A 178 11.24 5.42 2.72
CA ASP A 178 10.85 6.82 2.91
C ASP A 178 9.37 6.92 3.28
N LEU A 179 8.53 6.09 2.65
CA LEU A 179 7.10 6.10 2.87
C LEU A 179 6.72 5.73 4.30
N ALA A 180 7.47 4.80 4.92
CA ALA A 180 7.29 4.49 6.34
C ALA A 180 7.48 5.73 7.23
N VAL A 181 8.52 6.54 6.99
CA VAL A 181 8.77 7.78 7.74
C VAL A 181 7.69 8.82 7.44
N LEU A 182 7.39 9.03 6.16
CA LEU A 182 6.41 10.01 5.73
C LEU A 182 4.99 9.69 6.19
N GLY A 183 4.64 8.41 6.30
CA GLY A 183 3.37 7.93 6.81
C GLY A 183 3.18 8.30 8.28
N GLU A 184 4.23 8.22 9.11
CA GLU A 184 4.18 8.66 10.51
C GLU A 184 3.95 10.18 10.59
N ILE A 185 4.68 10.95 9.77
CA ILE A 185 4.52 12.40 9.69
C ILE A 185 3.11 12.78 9.22
N TYR A 186 2.55 12.04 8.26
CA TYR A 186 1.17 12.22 7.81
C TYR A 186 0.18 11.97 8.94
N LEU A 187 0.33 10.88 9.69
CA LEU A 187 -0.55 10.55 10.82
C LEU A 187 -0.48 11.61 11.93
N ASP A 188 0.73 12.10 12.26
CA ASP A 188 0.90 13.21 13.20
C ASP A 188 0.23 14.50 12.70
N ALA A 189 0.32 14.79 11.40
CA ALA A 189 -0.34 15.94 10.79
C ALA A 189 -1.87 15.83 10.83
N VAL A 190 -2.43 14.63 10.62
CA VAL A 190 -3.87 14.37 10.73
C VAL A 190 -4.38 14.61 12.16
N ASP A 191 -3.62 14.18 13.16
CA ASP A 191 -3.98 14.39 14.58
C ASP A 191 -3.71 15.83 15.06
N GLY A 192 -3.07 16.66 14.23
CA GLY A 192 -2.82 18.08 14.49
C GLY A 192 -1.53 18.37 15.24
N ASP A 193 -0.64 17.38 15.36
CA ASP A 193 0.66 17.49 16.02
C ASP A 193 1.76 18.06 15.08
N ARG A 194 1.47 18.17 13.78
CA ARG A 194 2.34 18.81 12.76
C ARG A 194 1.62 19.94 12.03
N SER A 195 1.92 21.18 12.43
CA SER A 195 1.40 22.40 11.77
C SER A 195 2.37 23.04 10.77
N ASP A 196 3.60 22.55 10.74
CA ASP A 196 4.68 22.94 9.82
C ASP A 196 4.59 22.21 8.47
N VAL A 197 3.84 21.10 8.40
CA VAL A 197 3.62 20.29 7.21
C VAL A 197 2.29 20.64 6.55
N SER A 198 2.26 20.66 5.22
CA SER A 198 1.01 20.75 4.47
C SER A 198 0.39 19.36 4.34
N LEU A 199 -0.60 19.06 5.19
CA LEU A 199 -1.31 17.77 5.17
C LEU A 199 -1.79 17.39 3.76
N SER A 200 -2.43 18.33 3.05
CA SER A 200 -2.95 18.06 1.70
C SER A 200 -1.86 17.76 0.67
N ALA A 201 -0.73 18.47 0.72
CA ALA A 201 0.35 18.26 -0.24
C ALA A 201 1.17 17.00 0.09
N LEU A 202 1.30 16.66 1.38
CA LEU A 202 1.86 15.38 1.79
C LEU A 202 0.95 14.23 1.34
N GLU A 203 -0.35 14.30 1.61
CA GLU A 203 -1.32 13.29 1.16
C GLU A 203 -1.32 13.11 -0.36
N GLU A 204 -1.21 14.21 -1.12
CA GLU A 204 -1.09 14.18 -2.58
C GLU A 204 0.16 13.42 -3.03
N MET A 205 1.31 13.69 -2.39
CA MET A 205 2.58 13.01 -2.66
C MET A 205 2.50 11.50 -2.36
N LEU A 206 1.99 11.14 -1.18
CA LEU A 206 1.83 9.73 -0.79
C LEU A 206 0.84 9.02 -1.70
N SER A 207 -0.26 9.69 -2.06
CA SER A 207 -1.25 9.12 -2.99
C SER A 207 -0.69 8.94 -4.40
N HIS A 208 0.21 9.82 -4.86
CA HIS A 208 0.88 9.64 -6.14
C HIS A 208 1.77 8.38 -6.13
N TYR A 209 2.52 8.17 -5.04
CA TYR A 209 3.32 6.96 -4.83
C TYR A 209 2.44 5.70 -4.84
N ALA A 210 1.45 5.62 -3.95
CA ALA A 210 0.62 4.42 -3.81
C ALA A 210 -0.17 4.10 -5.11
N ARG A 211 -0.63 5.12 -5.85
CA ARG A 211 -1.26 4.90 -7.17
C ARG A 211 -0.31 4.27 -8.18
N ALA A 212 0.94 4.74 -8.23
CA ALA A 212 1.93 4.24 -9.17
C ALA A 212 2.18 2.73 -8.98
N ASP A 213 2.17 2.26 -7.74
CA ASP A 213 2.42 0.86 -7.39
C ASP A 213 1.22 -0.05 -7.70
N ALA A 214 0.00 0.48 -7.70
CA ALA A 214 -1.21 -0.29 -8.01
C ALA A 214 -1.60 -0.28 -9.50
N GLU A 215 -1.48 0.87 -10.20
CA GLU A 215 -2.07 1.07 -11.53
C GLU A 215 -1.52 0.13 -12.61
N LEU A 216 -0.22 -0.16 -12.54
CA LEU A 216 0.46 -0.97 -13.55
C LEU A 216 0.37 -2.49 -13.27
N LEU A 217 -0.25 -2.93 -12.17
CA LEU A 217 -0.34 -4.35 -11.84
C LEU A 217 -1.20 -5.13 -12.84
N PHE A 218 -2.24 -4.52 -13.42
CA PHE A 218 -3.02 -5.17 -14.46
C PHE A 218 -2.22 -5.37 -15.75
N ASP A 219 -1.53 -4.32 -16.20
CA ASP A 219 -0.66 -4.39 -17.36
C ASP A 219 0.44 -5.43 -17.16
N LEU A 220 1.07 -5.45 -15.98
CA LEU A 220 2.06 -6.47 -15.63
C LEU A 220 1.46 -7.88 -15.64
N ALA A 221 0.28 -8.07 -15.03
CA ALA A 221 -0.40 -9.36 -15.00
C ALA A 221 -0.72 -9.89 -16.41
N ASP A 222 -1.07 -8.99 -17.34
CA ASP A 222 -1.44 -9.29 -18.72
C ASP A 222 -0.22 -9.57 -19.62
N ARG A 223 1.01 -9.28 -19.15
CA ARG A 223 2.26 -9.66 -19.82
C ARG A 223 2.72 -11.09 -19.49
N ARG A 224 1.99 -11.83 -18.65
CA ARG A 224 2.33 -13.22 -18.33
C ARG A 224 2.05 -14.20 -19.49
N PRO A 225 2.81 -15.32 -19.59
CA PRO A 225 3.96 -15.66 -18.75
C PRO A 225 5.15 -14.73 -19.03
N PHE A 226 5.92 -14.43 -17.99
CA PHE A 226 7.16 -13.65 -18.14
C PHE A 226 8.24 -14.52 -18.79
N GLU A 227 8.95 -13.96 -19.76
CA GLU A 227 10.04 -14.61 -20.52
C GLU A 227 11.42 -14.08 -20.14
#